data_AF-R7P7V8-F1
#
_entry.id   AF-R7P7V8-F1
#
_cell.length_a   1.000
_cell.length_b   1.000
_cell.length_c   1.000
_cell.angle_alpha   90.00
_cell.angle_beta   90.00
_cell.angle_gamma   90.00
#
_symmetry.space_group_name_H-M   'P 1'
#
loop_
_entity.id
_entity.type
_entity.pdbx_description
1 polymer ?
#
loop_
_entity_poly.entity_id
_entity_poly.type
_entity_poly.pdbx_seq_one_letter_code
_entity_poly.pdbx_strand_id
1 'polypeptide(L)'
;MKIFSDIWSLLMALRLVDVVFFFAVLILMILVVMLIYFIMANKDEDEKSLGETQEMKIAKELKKNMKNKEEANINFTNYEQEQEDKAIISYDELLKKGSNYELNYETEEMHDDLSVKKVNLDNLIKEKNDSTPNLEVRVISFQKEEAFLEALKRLQQELG
;
A
#
# COMPACT_ATOMS: atom_id res chain seq x y z
N MET A 1 -21.24 40.41 -42.03
CA MET A 1 -20.62 39.31 -42.80
C MET A 1 -19.87 39.87 -44.01
N LYS A 2 -18.72 40.51 -43.79
CA LYS A 2 -17.73 40.84 -44.84
C LYS A 2 -16.38 40.25 -44.47
N ILE A 3 -16.05 40.39 -43.19
CA ILE A 3 -14.91 39.76 -42.50
C ILE A 3 -14.72 38.28 -42.88
N PHE A 4 -15.76 37.44 -42.83
CA PHE A 4 -15.65 36.01 -43.20
C PHE A 4 -15.40 35.77 -44.68
N SER A 5 -16.01 36.55 -45.58
CA SER A 5 -15.76 36.44 -47.03
C SER A 5 -14.38 36.96 -47.40
N ASP A 6 -13.90 37.98 -46.70
CA ASP A 6 -12.59 38.59 -46.91
C ASP A 6 -11.48 37.62 -46.43
N ILE A 7 -11.69 36.95 -45.29
CA ILE A 7 -10.81 35.88 -44.79
C ILE A 7 -10.78 34.68 -45.75
N TRP A 8 -11.94 34.28 -46.28
CA TRP A 8 -12.03 33.19 -47.26
C TRP A 8 -11.30 33.53 -48.57
N SER A 9 -11.41 34.79 -49.03
CA SER A 9 -10.71 35.27 -50.21
C SER A 9 -9.19 35.28 -50.02
N LEU A 10 -8.69 35.61 -48.82
CA LEU A 10 -7.26 35.55 -48.51
C LEU A 10 -6.74 34.10 -48.42
N LEU A 11 -7.55 33.19 -47.89
CA LEU A 11 -7.25 31.75 -47.84
C LEU A 11 -7.18 31.12 -49.24
N MET A 12 -8.06 31.53 -50.15
CA MET A 12 -8.07 31.05 -51.54
C MET A 12 -6.89 31.59 -52.37
N ALA A 13 -6.30 32.72 -51.97
CA ALA A 13 -5.13 33.31 -52.60
C ALA A 13 -3.81 32.61 -52.22
N LEU A 14 -3.81 31.80 -51.14
CA LEU A 14 -2.66 31.03 -50.68
C LEU A 14 -2.54 29.68 -51.40
N ARG A 15 -1.32 29.11 -51.41
CA ARG A 15 -1.10 27.77 -51.96
C ARG A 15 -1.75 26.73 -51.05
N LEU A 16 -2.36 25.70 -51.64
CA LEU A 16 -3.07 24.64 -50.91
C LEU A 16 -2.20 24.01 -49.80
N VAL A 17 -0.92 23.80 -50.06
CA VAL A 17 0.04 23.25 -49.08
C VAL A 17 0.15 24.13 -47.83
N ASP A 18 0.23 25.45 -48.01
CA ASP A 18 0.37 26.40 -46.90
C ASP A 18 -0.90 26.46 -46.05
N VAL A 19 -2.08 26.34 -46.69
CA VAL A 19 -3.38 26.26 -46.01
C VAL A 19 -3.49 25.00 -45.16
N VAL A 20 -3.14 23.83 -45.72
CA VAL A 20 -3.17 22.55 -44.99
C VAL A 20 -2.20 22.56 -43.81
N PHE A 21 -0.99 23.10 -44.01
CA PHE A 21 0.00 23.22 -42.95
C PHE A 21 -0.47 24.14 -41.82
N PHE A 22 -1.08 25.28 -42.15
CA PHE A 22 -1.65 26.19 -41.16
C PHE A 22 -2.74 25.53 -40.30
N PHE A 23 -3.67 24.81 -40.92
CA PHE A 23 -4.70 24.09 -40.17
C PHE A 23 -4.13 22.95 -39.33
N ALA A 24 -3.11 22.23 -39.81
CA ALA A 24 -2.44 21.19 -39.03
C ALA A 24 -1.80 21.76 -37.74
N VAL A 25 -1.12 22.92 -37.84
CA VAL A 25 -0.54 23.61 -36.67
C VAL A 25 -1.63 24.15 -35.75
N LEU A 26 -2.72 24.69 -36.29
CA LEU A 26 -3.83 25.22 -35.50
C LEU A 26 -4.53 24.09 -34.72
N ILE A 27 -4.81 22.96 -35.37
CA ILE A 27 -5.37 21.76 -34.73
C ILE A 27 -4.42 21.25 -33.65
N LEU A 28 -3.10 21.21 -33.92
CA LEU A 28 -2.10 20.80 -32.94
C LEU A 28 -2.11 21.72 -31.71
N MET A 29 -2.19 23.04 -31.89
CA MET A 29 -2.31 24.01 -30.79
C MET A 29 -3.58 23.78 -29.95
N ILE A 30 -4.72 23.55 -30.60
CA ILE A 30 -5.98 23.21 -29.89
C ILE A 30 -5.82 21.90 -29.11
N LEU A 31 -5.17 20.89 -29.70
CA LEU A 31 -4.95 19.59 -29.08
C LEU A 31 -4.05 19.74 -27.84
N VAL A 32 -2.95 20.50 -27.94
CA VAL A 32 -2.07 20.80 -26.79
C VAL A 32 -2.84 21.52 -25.68
N VAL A 33 -3.66 22.53 -26.01
CA VAL A 33 -4.49 23.23 -25.01
C VAL A 33 -5.52 22.29 -24.37
N MET A 34 -6.18 21.43 -25.15
CA MET A 34 -7.08 20.40 -24.62
C MET A 34 -6.36 19.41 -23.72
N LEU A 35 -5.13 19.01 -24.06
CA LEU A 35 -4.32 18.09 -23.26
C LEU A 35 -3.90 18.75 -21.95
N ILE A 36 -3.47 20.01 -21.97
CA ILE A 36 -3.17 20.80 -20.78
C ILE A 36 -4.44 20.97 -19.93
N TYR A 37 -5.58 21.27 -20.56
CA TYR A 37 -6.86 21.39 -19.86
C TYR A 37 -7.31 20.06 -19.25
N PHE A 38 -7.10 18.94 -19.93
CA PHE A 38 -7.41 17.59 -19.43
C PHE A 38 -6.48 17.21 -18.28
N ILE A 39 -5.19 17.49 -18.39
CA ILE A 39 -4.23 17.30 -17.29
C ILE A 39 -4.61 18.19 -16.11
N MET A 40 -4.95 19.46 -16.35
CA MET A 40 -5.36 20.40 -15.30
C MET A 40 -6.70 20.00 -14.68
N ALA A 41 -7.67 19.52 -15.46
CA ALA A 41 -8.95 19.04 -14.99
C ALA A 41 -8.82 17.74 -14.17
N ASN A 42 -7.95 16.82 -14.59
CA ASN A 42 -7.68 15.59 -13.83
C ASN A 42 -6.81 15.85 -12.59
N LYS A 43 -5.87 16.80 -12.66
CA LYS A 43 -5.10 17.25 -11.49
C LYS A 43 -6.01 17.98 -10.50
N ASP A 44 -7.01 18.70 -11.00
CA ASP A 44 -8.12 19.22 -10.20
C ASP A 44 -9.03 18.11 -9.66
N GLU A 45 -9.16 16.94 -10.29
CA GLU A 45 -9.86 15.79 -9.67
C GLU A 45 -9.01 15.15 -8.55
N ASP A 46 -7.68 15.13 -8.71
CA ASP A 46 -6.76 14.73 -7.65
C ASP A 46 -6.75 15.76 -6.48
N GLU A 47 -6.90 17.07 -6.75
CA GLU A 47 -7.02 18.11 -5.71
C GLU A 47 -8.46 18.36 -5.20
N LYS A 48 -9.50 18.16 -6.02
CA LYS A 48 -10.93 18.32 -5.64
C LYS A 48 -11.55 17.04 -5.08
N SER A 49 -10.93 15.87 -5.27
CA SER A 49 -11.24 14.71 -4.41
C SER A 49 -10.67 14.87 -2.99
N LEU A 50 -9.92 15.95 -2.73
CA LEU A 50 -9.58 16.40 -1.38
C LEU A 50 -10.56 17.44 -0.84
N GLY A 51 -11.76 17.55 -1.41
CA GLY A 51 -12.89 18.09 -0.67
C GLY A 51 -13.16 17.17 0.51
N GLU A 52 -12.92 17.64 1.74
CA GLU A 52 -13.10 16.86 2.98
C GLU A 52 -14.34 15.95 2.87
N THR A 53 -14.10 14.66 2.66
CA THR A 53 -15.14 13.63 2.67
C THR A 53 -15.91 13.78 3.98
N GLN A 54 -17.19 13.42 4.00
CA GLN A 54 -17.96 13.47 5.26
C GLN A 54 -17.22 12.73 6.38
N GLU A 55 -16.51 11.65 6.04
CA GLU A 55 -15.61 10.91 6.91
C GLU A 55 -14.43 11.76 7.45
N MET A 56 -13.81 12.61 6.62
CA MET A 56 -12.73 13.51 7.03
C MET A 56 -13.24 14.64 7.94
N LYS A 57 -14.48 15.13 7.73
CA LYS A 57 -15.14 16.07 8.65
C LYS A 57 -15.46 15.42 10.00
N ILE A 58 -15.99 14.19 9.99
CA ILE A 58 -16.26 13.41 11.20
C ILE A 58 -14.96 13.13 11.95
N ALA A 59 -13.89 12.73 11.25
CA ALA A 59 -12.57 12.51 11.85
C ALA A 59 -11.99 13.79 12.47
N LYS A 60 -12.19 14.94 11.82
CA LYS A 60 -11.73 16.25 12.32
C LYS A 60 -12.55 16.71 13.53
N GLU A 61 -13.86 16.48 13.54
CA GLU A 61 -14.71 16.72 14.71
C GLU A 61 -14.38 15.78 15.86
N LEU A 62 -14.21 14.47 15.61
CA LEU A 62 -13.76 13.50 16.61
C LEU A 62 -12.40 13.87 17.19
N LYS A 63 -11.44 14.28 16.36
CA LYS A 63 -10.12 14.74 16.79
C LYS A 63 -10.21 16.03 17.63
N LYS A 64 -11.09 16.96 17.26
CA LYS A 64 -11.34 18.19 18.04
C LYS A 64 -12.01 17.88 19.38
N ASN A 65 -12.96 16.94 19.40
CA ASN A 65 -13.63 16.48 20.61
C ASN A 65 -12.70 15.66 21.53
N MET A 66 -11.76 14.90 20.97
CA MET A 66 -10.71 14.22 21.73
C MET A 66 -9.66 15.18 22.26
N LYS A 67 -9.25 16.21 21.50
CA LYS A 67 -8.24 17.19 21.96
C LYS A 67 -8.73 18.05 23.12
N ASN A 68 -10.05 18.28 23.21
CA ASN A 68 -10.69 18.97 24.34
C ASN A 68 -10.99 18.04 25.52
N LYS A 69 -10.88 16.72 25.32
CA LYS A 69 -10.93 15.73 26.39
C LYS A 69 -9.48 15.49 26.78
N GLU A 70 -8.91 16.43 27.55
CA GLU A 70 -7.64 16.22 28.24
C GLU A 70 -7.60 14.78 28.71
N GLU A 71 -6.52 14.08 28.33
CA GLU A 71 -6.22 12.69 28.61
C GLU A 71 -6.97 12.28 29.87
N ALA A 72 -8.10 11.60 29.69
CA ALA A 72 -8.78 11.02 30.82
C ALA A 72 -7.73 10.07 31.38
N ASN A 73 -7.10 10.46 32.48
CA ASN A 73 -6.13 9.65 33.18
C ASN A 73 -6.93 8.45 33.70
N ILE A 74 -7.06 7.45 32.83
CA ILE A 74 -7.64 6.16 33.16
C ILE A 74 -6.59 5.55 34.07
N ASN A 75 -6.75 5.81 35.38
CA ASN A 75 -5.99 5.11 36.39
C ASN A 75 -6.44 3.65 36.31
N PHE A 76 -5.64 2.83 35.64
CA PHE A 76 -5.86 1.40 35.61
C PHE A 76 -5.87 0.87 37.04
N THR A 77 -6.82 -0.02 37.33
CA THR A 77 -6.72 -0.83 38.54
C THR A 77 -5.55 -1.79 38.41
N ASN A 78 -5.00 -2.27 39.53
CA ASN A 78 -3.90 -3.26 39.51
C ASN A 78 -4.24 -4.49 38.65
N TYR A 79 -5.52 -4.91 38.62
CA TYR A 79 -5.99 -6.01 37.78
C TYR A 79 -5.93 -5.69 36.28
N GLU A 80 -6.35 -4.49 35.87
CA GLU A 80 -6.34 -4.09 34.46
C GLU A 80 -4.93 -3.90 33.94
N GLN A 81 -4.04 -3.33 34.76
CA GLN A 81 -2.63 -3.19 34.43
C GLN A 81 -1.96 -4.56 34.23
N GLU A 82 -2.24 -5.52 35.12
CA GLU A 82 -1.77 -6.89 34.94
C GLU A 82 -2.30 -7.57 33.68
N GLN A 83 -3.52 -7.25 33.24
CA GLN A 83 -4.09 -7.82 32.01
C GLN A 83 -3.46 -7.20 30.77
N GLU A 84 -3.23 -5.88 30.76
CA GLU A 84 -2.49 -5.21 29.69
C GLU A 84 -1.06 -5.76 29.59
N ASP A 85 -0.37 -5.91 30.73
CA ASP A 85 1.00 -6.45 30.77
C ASP A 85 1.05 -7.92 30.32
N LYS A 86 0.02 -8.73 30.63
CA LYS A 86 -0.10 -10.12 30.16
C LYS A 86 -0.55 -10.23 28.69
N ALA A 87 -1.24 -9.22 28.17
CA ALA A 87 -1.72 -9.19 26.80
C ALA A 87 -0.59 -8.88 25.80
N ILE A 88 0.46 -8.19 26.25
CA ILE A 88 1.68 -7.98 25.46
C ILE A 88 2.52 -9.25 25.49
N ILE A 89 2.19 -10.20 24.62
CA ILE A 89 3.05 -11.36 24.39
C ILE A 89 4.23 -10.90 23.55
N SER A 90 5.46 -11.09 24.04
CA SER A 90 6.66 -10.75 23.27
C SER A 90 6.85 -11.72 22.09
N TYR A 91 7.50 -11.25 21.01
CA TYR A 91 7.80 -12.10 19.86
C TYR A 91 8.62 -13.34 20.25
N ASP A 92 9.57 -13.18 21.17
CA ASP A 92 10.38 -14.29 21.69
C ASP A 92 9.53 -15.30 22.48
N GLU A 93 8.51 -14.84 23.21
CA GLU A 93 7.55 -15.74 23.88
C GLU A 93 6.61 -16.42 22.90
N LEU A 94 6.18 -15.76 21.82
CA LEU A 94 5.42 -16.41 20.74
C LEU A 94 6.24 -17.51 20.08
N LEU A 95 7.52 -17.26 19.81
CA LEU A 95 8.43 -18.27 19.26
C LEU A 95 8.62 -19.44 20.23
N LYS A 96 8.79 -19.17 21.54
CA LYS A 96 8.90 -20.21 22.58
C LYS A 96 7.60 -20.97 22.83
N LYS A 97 6.44 -20.33 22.63
CA LYS A 97 5.13 -20.95 22.87
C LYS A 97 4.63 -21.73 21.65
N GLY A 98 4.95 -21.26 20.44
CA GLY A 98 4.62 -21.93 19.18
C GLY A 98 5.39 -23.23 18.94
N SER A 99 6.51 -23.46 19.62
CA SER A 99 7.32 -24.68 19.43
C SER A 99 6.84 -25.90 20.23
N ASN A 100 6.07 -25.70 21.32
CA ASN A 100 5.91 -26.73 22.36
C ASN A 100 4.54 -27.41 22.39
N TYR A 101 3.55 -26.90 21.66
CA TYR A 101 2.17 -27.38 21.73
C TYR A 101 1.63 -27.62 20.32
N GLU A 102 1.50 -28.89 19.93
CA GLU A 102 0.81 -29.29 18.71
C GLU A 102 -0.63 -29.72 19.05
N LEU A 103 -1.61 -29.26 18.26
CA LEU A 103 -3.00 -29.67 18.43
C LEU A 103 -3.19 -31.12 17.99
N ASN A 104 -3.90 -31.90 18.80
CA ASN A 104 -4.25 -33.26 18.44
C ASN A 104 -5.51 -33.28 17.53
N TYR A 105 -5.47 -34.11 16.49
CA TYR A 105 -6.57 -34.24 15.53
C TYR A 105 -7.07 -35.69 15.51
N GLU A 106 -8.39 -35.85 15.48
CA GLU A 106 -9.05 -37.18 15.48
C GLU A 106 -9.14 -37.76 14.07
N THR A 107 -9.51 -36.91 13.12
CA THR A 107 -9.86 -37.30 11.75
C THR A 107 -9.38 -36.23 10.78
N GLU A 108 -8.89 -36.69 9.63
CA GLU A 108 -8.51 -35.86 8.50
C GLU A 108 -9.42 -36.23 7.33
N GLU A 109 -10.27 -35.28 6.93
CA GLU A 109 -11.18 -35.43 5.81
C GLU A 109 -10.75 -34.48 4.69
N MET A 110 -10.64 -35.01 3.48
CA MET A 110 -10.34 -34.22 2.28
C MET A 110 -11.66 -33.87 1.59
N HIS A 111 -11.98 -32.57 1.58
CA HIS A 111 -13.08 -32.03 0.80
C HIS A 111 -12.49 -31.17 -0.31
N ASP A 112 -12.67 -31.62 -1.56
CA ASP A 112 -12.04 -31.05 -2.76
C ASP A 112 -10.50 -30.98 -2.62
N ASP A 113 -9.95 -29.77 -2.58
CA ASP A 113 -8.52 -29.48 -2.41
C ASP A 113 -8.15 -29.05 -0.97
N LEU A 114 -9.09 -29.10 -0.01
CA LEU A 114 -8.87 -28.69 1.37
C LEU A 114 -8.85 -29.88 2.34
N SER A 115 -7.76 -29.98 3.11
CA SER A 115 -7.66 -30.88 4.25
C SER A 115 -8.32 -30.26 5.48
N VAL A 116 -9.42 -30.84 5.95
CA VAL A 116 -10.08 -30.43 7.20
C VAL A 116 -9.73 -31.44 8.29
N LYS A 117 -9.21 -30.95 9.42
CA LYS A 117 -8.84 -31.78 10.57
C LYS A 117 -9.72 -31.44 11.77
N LYS A 118 -10.36 -32.45 12.35
CA LYS A 118 -11.16 -32.26 13.57
C LYS A 118 -10.26 -32.31 14.81
N VAL A 119 -10.24 -31.24 15.59
CA VAL A 119 -9.48 -31.19 16.86
C VAL A 119 -10.12 -32.09 17.92
N ASN A 120 -9.28 -32.83 18.67
CA ASN A 120 -9.72 -33.65 19.79
C ASN A 120 -9.86 -32.78 21.05
N LEU A 121 -11.07 -32.65 21.60
CA LEU A 121 -11.35 -31.80 22.77
C LEU A 121 -11.01 -32.46 24.11
N ASP A 122 -10.88 -33.79 24.15
CA ASP A 122 -10.55 -34.53 25.36
C ASP A 122 -9.03 -34.61 25.58
N ASN A 123 -8.26 -34.50 24.49
CA ASN A 123 -6.79 -34.52 24.51
C ASN A 123 -6.22 -33.50 23.51
N LEU A 124 -6.37 -32.22 23.81
CA LEU A 124 -6.01 -31.11 22.90
C LEU A 124 -4.51 -30.98 22.61
N ILE A 125 -3.65 -31.34 23.58
CA ILE A 125 -2.24 -30.98 23.58
C ILE A 125 -1.38 -32.24 23.42
N LYS A 126 -0.54 -32.26 22.36
CA LYS A 126 0.54 -33.22 22.19
C LYS A 126 1.89 -32.55 22.45
N GLU A 127 2.67 -33.09 23.38
CA GLU A 127 4.09 -32.71 23.54
C GLU A 127 4.88 -33.18 22.32
N LYS A 128 5.59 -32.24 21.68
CA LYS A 128 6.36 -32.49 20.47
C LYS A 128 7.75 -33.03 20.86
N ASN A 129 8.06 -34.27 20.49
CA ASN A 129 9.43 -34.77 20.52
C ASN A 129 10.14 -34.28 19.25
N ASP A 130 10.80 -33.13 19.33
CA ASP A 130 11.42 -32.48 18.19
C ASP A 130 12.60 -33.30 17.63
N SER A 131 12.41 -33.82 16.42
CA SER A 131 13.49 -34.14 15.48
C SER A 131 13.18 -33.49 14.13
N THR A 132 12.86 -32.20 14.13
CA THR A 132 12.72 -31.41 12.90
C THR A 132 13.98 -30.56 12.69
N PRO A 133 14.56 -30.54 11.48
CA PRO A 133 15.79 -29.80 11.21
C PRO A 133 15.51 -28.30 11.35
N ASN A 134 16.39 -27.64 12.08
CA ASN A 134 16.37 -26.21 12.37
C ASN A 134 16.40 -25.42 11.05
N LEU A 135 15.26 -24.92 10.58
CA LEU A 135 15.23 -24.02 9.43
C LEU A 135 15.60 -22.63 9.94
N GLU A 136 16.88 -22.32 9.86
CA GLU A 136 17.47 -21.07 10.32
C GLU A 136 17.04 -19.92 9.38
N VAL A 137 15.86 -19.35 9.63
CA VAL A 137 15.38 -18.15 8.94
C VAL A 137 16.21 -16.96 9.45
N ARG A 138 17.36 -16.71 8.83
CA ARG A 138 18.17 -15.52 9.10
C ARG A 138 17.50 -14.29 8.52
N VAL A 139 16.90 -13.47 9.38
CA VAL A 139 16.59 -12.08 9.07
C VAL A 139 17.93 -11.37 8.90
N ILE A 140 18.36 -11.15 7.65
CA ILE A 140 19.57 -10.41 7.36
C ILE A 140 19.30 -8.95 7.76
N SER A 141 20.07 -8.41 8.69
CA SER A 141 19.95 -7.01 9.07
C SER A 141 20.40 -6.12 7.90
N PHE A 142 19.78 -4.94 7.75
CA PHE A 142 20.09 -3.97 6.69
C PHE A 142 21.61 -3.70 6.54
N GLN A 143 22.33 -3.62 7.67
CA GLN A 143 23.79 -3.43 7.70
C GLN A 143 24.57 -4.59 7.06
N LYS A 144 24.09 -5.84 7.18
CA LYS A 144 24.71 -7.01 6.55
C LYS A 144 24.42 -7.06 5.06
N GLU A 145 23.25 -6.60 4.63
CA GLU A 145 22.88 -6.51 3.22
C GLU A 145 23.74 -5.47 2.48
N GLU A 146 23.95 -4.29 3.05
CA GLU A 146 24.84 -3.27 2.45
C GLU A 146 26.28 -3.76 2.31
N ALA A 147 26.83 -4.40 3.34
CA ALA A 147 28.20 -4.95 3.30
C ALA A 147 28.34 -6.07 2.26
N PHE A 148 27.31 -6.90 2.10
CA PHE A 148 27.29 -7.95 1.08
C PHE A 148 27.22 -7.37 -0.33
N LEU A 149 26.38 -6.36 -0.56
CA LEU A 149 26.27 -5.67 -1.84
C LEU A 149 27.57 -4.93 -2.20
N GLU A 150 28.23 -4.31 -1.21
CA GLU A 150 29.54 -3.67 -1.42
C GLU A 150 30.60 -4.71 -1.79
N ALA A 151 30.63 -5.86 -1.11
CA ALA A 151 31.54 -6.96 -1.42
C ALA A 151 31.30 -7.51 -2.84
N LEU A 152 30.05 -7.69 -3.26
CA LEU A 152 29.71 -8.10 -4.62
C LEU A 152 30.16 -7.07 -5.66
N LYS A 153 29.96 -5.78 -5.38
CA LYS A 153 30.40 -4.70 -6.28
C LYS A 153 31.91 -4.65 -6.45
N ARG A 154 32.67 -4.85 -5.36
CA ARG A 154 34.14 -4.94 -5.41
C ARG A 154 34.60 -6.16 -6.20
N LEU A 155 33.97 -7.31 -5.98
CA LEU A 155 34.28 -8.54 -6.71
C LEU A 155 34.02 -8.37 -8.21
N GLN A 156 32.93 -7.71 -8.61
CA GLN A 156 32.66 -7.38 -10.00
C GLN A 156 33.70 -6.42 -10.61
N GLN A 157 34.24 -5.49 -9.82
CA GLN A 157 35.31 -4.58 -10.26
C GLN A 157 36.69 -5.27 -10.35
N GLU A 158 36.92 -6.33 -9.58
CA GLU A 158 38.17 -7.11 -9.65
C GLU A 158 38.15 -8.17 -10.77
N LEU A 159 36.96 -8.63 -11.18
CA LEU A 159 36.77 -9.64 -12.23
C LEU A 159 36.46 -9.08 -13.62
N GLY A 160 36.23 -7.77 -13.76
CA GLY A 160 36.02 -7.07 -15.03
C GLY A 160 37.19 -6.16 -15.38
#